data_AF-A0A8S9JV38-F1
#
_entry.id   AF-A0A8S9JV38-F1
#
_cell.length_a   1.000
_cell.length_b   1.000
_cell.length_c   1.000
_cell.angle_alpha   90.00
_cell.angle_beta   90.00
_cell.angle_gamma   90.00
#
_symmetry.space_group_name_H-M   'P 1'
#
loop_
_entity.id
_entity.type
_entity.pdbx_description
1 polymer ?
#
loop_
_entity_poly.entity_id
_entity_poly.type
_entity_poly.pdbx_seq_one_letter_code
_entity_poly.pdbx_strand_id
1 'polypeptide(L)'
;MYDKLSFKGRAHKERSDFEGPWTRDPLKFDNSYFVELLNGETPELLQLKTDKALLGDPKFEPYVKLYAKDEDAFFRDYAISHKKLSELGCNLPRKTLPTVTQQAVGIAVAAAAVIFTICYEVRRLGK
;
A
#
# COMPACT_ATOMS: atom_id res chain seq x y z
N MET A 1 -2.11 7.52 -10.29
CA MET A 1 -1.40 6.38 -10.93
C MET A 1 -1.61 5.13 -10.07
N TYR A 2 -2.88 4.78 -9.83
CA TYR A 2 -3.26 3.51 -9.23
C TYR A 2 -3.89 2.70 -10.35
N ASP A 3 -3.03 2.16 -11.23
CA ASP A 3 -3.52 1.28 -12.26
C ASP A 3 -3.87 -0.06 -11.62
N LYS A 4 -5.18 -0.32 -11.65
CA LYS A 4 -5.92 -1.54 -11.36
C LYS A 4 -5.04 -2.77 -11.25
N LEU A 5 -4.72 -3.07 -10.01
CA LEU A 5 -3.95 -4.23 -9.66
C LEU A 5 -4.96 -5.23 -9.11
N SER A 6 -5.17 -6.39 -9.76
CA SER A 6 -6.42 -7.17 -9.61
C SER A 6 -6.26 -8.68 -9.35
N PHE A 7 -6.90 -9.20 -8.29
CA PHE A 7 -7.31 -10.59 -8.08
C PHE A 7 -8.53 -10.89 -8.95
N LYS A 8 -8.33 -11.71 -9.97
CA LYS A 8 -9.34 -12.08 -10.96
C LYS A 8 -9.08 -13.49 -11.45
N GLY A 9 -10.14 -14.25 -11.64
CA GLY A 9 -10.11 -15.50 -12.38
C GLY A 9 -10.62 -16.71 -11.62
N ARG A 10 -10.35 -17.86 -12.23
CA ARG A 10 -10.79 -19.19 -11.80
C ARG A 10 -9.69 -20.19 -12.14
N ALA A 11 -9.66 -21.30 -11.42
CA ALA A 11 -8.85 -22.44 -11.82
C ALA A 11 -9.51 -23.17 -12.98
N HIS A 12 -8.67 -23.82 -13.77
CA HIS A 12 -9.05 -24.64 -14.91
C HIS A 12 -8.38 -26.00 -14.80
N LYS A 13 -9.18 -27.06 -14.90
CA LYS A 13 -8.72 -28.44 -14.72
C LYS A 13 -7.60 -28.79 -15.70
N GLU A 14 -7.72 -28.37 -16.95
CA GLU A 14 -6.72 -28.60 -17.99
C GLU A 14 -5.33 -27.96 -17.74
N ARG A 15 -5.24 -27.00 -16.81
CA ARG A 15 -3.99 -26.28 -16.50
C ARG A 15 -3.37 -26.64 -15.17
N SER A 16 -4.21 -26.98 -14.19
CA SER A 16 -3.81 -27.07 -12.78
C SER A 16 -4.46 -28.22 -12.01
N ASP A 17 -5.27 -29.04 -12.68
CA ASP A 17 -6.12 -30.09 -12.08
C ASP A 17 -7.17 -29.60 -11.07
N PHE A 18 -7.21 -28.29 -10.78
CA PHE A 18 -8.25 -27.62 -10.00
C PHE A 18 -9.25 -26.90 -10.89
N GLU A 19 -10.50 -26.81 -10.45
CA GLU A 19 -11.59 -26.20 -11.20
C GLU A 19 -12.42 -25.29 -10.29
N GLY A 20 -12.83 -24.13 -10.82
CA GLY A 20 -13.76 -23.22 -10.15
C GLY A 20 -13.16 -21.87 -9.74
N PRO A 21 -14.01 -20.87 -9.46
CA PRO A 21 -13.59 -19.54 -9.04
C PRO A 21 -13.35 -19.48 -7.53
N TRP A 22 -12.52 -18.53 -7.07
CA TRP A 22 -12.33 -18.27 -5.64
C TRP A 22 -13.39 -17.33 -5.04
N THR A 23 -14.09 -16.57 -5.88
CA THR A 23 -15.11 -15.60 -5.49
C THR A 23 -16.33 -15.75 -6.40
N ARG A 24 -17.50 -15.29 -5.94
CA ARG A 24 -18.75 -15.31 -6.73
C ARG A 24 -18.66 -14.47 -8.00
N ASP A 25 -17.96 -13.34 -7.90
CA ASP A 25 -17.68 -12.43 -9.02
C ASP A 25 -16.19 -12.48 -9.41
N PRO A 26 -15.75 -13.46 -10.21
CA PRO A 26 -14.33 -13.69 -10.49
C PRO A 26 -13.67 -12.59 -11.33
N LEU A 27 -14.44 -11.64 -11.86
CA LEU A 27 -13.92 -10.50 -12.64
C LEU A 27 -13.80 -9.21 -11.82
N LYS A 28 -14.30 -9.20 -10.58
CA LYS A 28 -14.25 -8.06 -9.68
C LYS A 28 -13.05 -8.19 -8.76
N PHE A 29 -12.35 -7.08 -8.56
CA PHE A 29 -11.26 -7.01 -7.60
C PHE A 29 -11.74 -6.34 -6.32
N ASP A 30 -11.86 -7.14 -5.27
CA ASP A 30 -12.28 -6.74 -3.94
C ASP A 30 -11.65 -7.67 -2.89
N ASN A 31 -12.00 -7.48 -1.62
CA ASN A 31 -11.53 -8.32 -0.53
C ASN A 31 -12.33 -9.64 -0.35
N SER A 32 -13.25 -9.99 -1.26
CA SER A 32 -14.14 -11.15 -1.12
C SER A 32 -13.38 -12.46 -0.97
N TYR A 33 -12.18 -12.58 -1.54
CA TYR A 33 -11.32 -13.75 -1.34
C TYR A 33 -11.08 -14.05 0.16
N PHE A 34 -10.76 -13.03 0.97
CA PHE A 34 -10.50 -13.21 2.40
C PHE A 34 -11.79 -13.46 3.19
N VAL A 35 -12.90 -12.87 2.76
CA VAL A 35 -14.22 -13.10 3.36
C VAL A 35 -14.64 -14.55 3.16
N GLU A 36 -14.56 -15.06 1.92
CA GLU A 36 -14.94 -16.44 1.62
C GLU A 36 -13.97 -17.45 2.24
N LEU A 37 -12.69 -17.11 2.37
CA LEU A 37 -11.71 -17.93 3.09
C LEU A 37 -12.09 -18.12 4.57
N LEU A 38 -12.60 -17.07 5.23
CA LEU A 38 -13.08 -17.16 6.62
C LEU A 38 -14.43 -17.89 6.76
N ASN A 39 -15.28 -17.82 5.75
CA ASN A 39 -16.57 -18.54 5.72
C ASN A 39 -16.40 -20.07 5.57
N GLY A 40 -15.23 -20.51 5.11
CA GLY A 40 -14.90 -21.92 4.94
C GLY A 40 -15.32 -22.48 3.57
N GLU A 41 -15.23 -23.80 3.42
CA GLU A 41 -15.44 -24.47 2.14
C GLU A 41 -16.91 -24.48 1.72
N THR A 42 -17.18 -23.96 0.53
CA THR A 42 -18.49 -24.06 -0.12
C THR A 42 -18.33 -24.82 -1.45
N PRO A 43 -19.32 -25.62 -1.87
CA PRO A 43 -19.21 -26.43 -3.09
C PRO A 43 -19.08 -25.60 -4.38
N GLU A 44 -19.42 -24.31 -4.33
CA GLU A 44 -19.39 -23.40 -5.48
C GLU A 44 -18.04 -22.68 -5.65
N LEU A 45 -17.25 -22.56 -4.57
CA LEU A 45 -16.02 -21.79 -4.55
C LEU A 45 -14.81 -22.68 -4.28
N LEU A 46 -13.73 -22.39 -4.99
CA LEU A 46 -12.46 -23.08 -4.86
C LEU A 46 -11.69 -22.53 -3.65
N GLN A 47 -11.19 -23.45 -2.82
CA GLN A 47 -10.19 -23.15 -1.79
C GLN A 47 -9.07 -24.19 -1.85
N LEU A 48 -7.88 -23.75 -2.25
CA LEU A 48 -6.71 -24.61 -2.32
C LEU A 48 -6.14 -24.88 -0.93
N LYS A 49 -5.33 -25.93 -0.83
CA LYS A 49 -4.56 -26.22 0.40
C LYS A 49 -3.64 -25.04 0.78
N THR A 50 -3.13 -24.31 -0.20
CA THR A 50 -2.32 -23.10 0.00
C THR A 50 -3.13 -21.94 0.56
N ASP A 51 -4.38 -21.77 0.12
CA ASP A 51 -5.27 -20.74 0.66
C ASP A 51 -5.59 -21.02 2.13
N LYS A 52 -5.93 -22.28 2.44
CA LYS A 52 -6.22 -22.72 3.82
C LYS A 52 -5.01 -22.61 4.75
N ALA A 53 -3.80 -22.78 4.21
CA ALA A 53 -2.58 -22.64 5.01
C ALA A 53 -2.41 -21.22 5.57
N LEU A 54 -3.01 -20.19 4.95
CA LEU A 54 -2.99 -18.82 5.47
C LEU A 54 -3.74 -18.69 6.81
N LEU A 55 -4.77 -19.50 7.03
CA LEU A 55 -5.50 -19.56 8.31
C LEU A 55 -4.77 -20.43 9.35
N GLY A 56 -4.01 -21.43 8.90
CA GLY A 56 -3.27 -22.33 9.77
C GLY A 56 -1.99 -21.73 10.35
N ASP A 57 -1.44 -20.68 9.72
CA ASP A 57 -0.21 -20.02 10.18
C ASP A 57 -0.51 -18.80 11.08
N PRO A 58 0.03 -18.75 12.32
CA PRO A 58 -0.24 -17.67 13.27
C PRO A 58 0.22 -16.28 12.81
N LYS A 59 1.13 -16.20 11.83
CA LYS A 59 1.60 -14.92 11.28
C LYS A 59 0.73 -14.43 10.15
N PHE A 60 0.12 -15.34 9.38
CA PHE A 60 -0.74 -14.99 8.25
C PHE A 60 -2.21 -14.82 8.64
N GLU A 61 -2.71 -15.59 9.61
CA GLU A 61 -4.09 -15.52 10.09
C GLU A 61 -4.54 -14.08 10.46
N PRO A 62 -3.74 -13.25 11.16
CA PRO A 62 -4.13 -11.88 11.47
C PRO A 62 -4.34 -11.01 10.23
N TYR A 63 -3.55 -11.22 9.16
CA TYR A 63 -3.70 -10.48 7.91
C TYR A 63 -4.96 -10.91 7.16
N VAL A 64 -5.28 -12.20 7.15
CA VAL A 64 -6.54 -12.69 6.56
C VAL A 64 -7.73 -12.03 7.24
N LYS A 65 -7.75 -12.00 8.58
CA LYS A 65 -8.81 -11.33 9.35
C LYS A 65 -8.85 -9.83 9.12
N LEU A 66 -7.69 -9.17 9.02
CA LEU A 66 -7.59 -7.75 8.73
C LEU A 66 -8.20 -7.42 7.37
N TYR A 67 -7.76 -8.10 6.31
CA TYR A 67 -8.21 -7.81 4.95
C TYR A 67 -9.66 -8.18 4.70
N ALA A 68 -10.17 -9.23 5.36
CA ALA A 68 -11.60 -9.53 5.32
C ALA A 68 -12.46 -8.41 5.95
N LYS A 69 -11.93 -7.68 6.93
CA LYS A 69 -12.64 -6.60 7.63
C LYS A 69 -12.43 -5.23 6.97
N ASP A 70 -11.23 -4.98 6.44
CA ASP A 70 -10.79 -3.69 5.91
C ASP A 70 -10.22 -3.85 4.49
N GLU A 71 -11.05 -3.50 3.52
CA GLU A 71 -10.69 -3.54 2.10
C GLU A 71 -9.65 -2.49 1.71
N ASP A 72 -9.66 -1.31 2.34
CA ASP A 72 -8.69 -0.25 2.05
C ASP A 72 -7.28 -0.65 2.52
N ALA A 73 -7.19 -1.33 3.66
CA ALA A 73 -5.94 -1.94 4.13
C ALA A 73 -5.41 -2.97 3.14
N PHE A 74 -6.30 -3.82 2.60
CA PHE A 74 -5.94 -4.79 1.55
C PHE A 74 -5.38 -4.09 0.31
N PHE A 75 -6.10 -3.11 -0.25
CA PHE A 75 -5.67 -2.46 -1.49
C PHE A 75 -4.34 -1.71 -1.34
N ARG A 76 -4.13 -1.03 -0.21
CA ARG A 76 -2.86 -0.37 0.09
C ARG A 76 -1.69 -1.36 0.10
N ASP A 77 -1.84 -2.44 0.86
CA ASP A 77 -0.74 -3.38 1.07
C ASP A 77 -0.51 -4.26 -0.18
N TYR A 78 -1.58 -4.54 -0.94
CA TYR A 78 -1.50 -5.18 -2.26
C TYR A 78 -0.72 -4.33 -3.26
N ALA A 79 -1.02 -3.02 -3.35
CA ALA A 79 -0.30 -2.11 -4.25
C ALA A 79 1.21 -2.04 -3.93
N ILE A 80 1.56 -1.95 -2.64
CA ILE A 80 2.97 -1.94 -2.20
C ILE A 80 3.65 -3.27 -2.56
N SER A 81 3.01 -4.39 -2.25
CA SER A 81 3.59 -5.72 -2.43
C SER A 81 3.74 -6.08 -3.90
N HIS A 82 2.71 -5.81 -4.71
CA HIS A 82 2.79 -6.07 -6.14
C HIS A 82 3.76 -5.15 -6.86
N LYS A 83 3.90 -3.88 -6.44
CA LYS A 83 4.96 -3.01 -6.97
C LYS A 83 6.33 -3.63 -6.72
N LYS A 84 6.61 -4.01 -5.46
CA LYS A 84 7.87 -4.69 -5.10
C LYS A 84 8.10 -5.92 -5.97
N LEU A 85 7.08 -6.77 -6.13
CA LEU A 85 7.13 -7.97 -6.97
C LEU A 85 7.44 -7.65 -8.44
N SER A 86 6.78 -6.64 -9.01
CA SER A 86 7.01 -6.23 -10.41
C SER A 86 8.39 -5.62 -10.66
N GLU A 87 9.01 -5.05 -9.62
CA GLU A 87 10.33 -4.40 -9.70
C GLU A 87 11.45 -5.32 -9.20
N LEU A 88 11.17 -6.57 -8.80
CA LEU A 88 12.20 -7.52 -8.39
C LEU A 88 13.21 -7.75 -9.52
N GLY A 89 14.50 -7.52 -9.22
CA GLY A 89 15.57 -7.62 -10.20
C GLY A 89 15.72 -6.40 -11.14
N CYS A 90 14.85 -5.39 -11.02
CA CYS A 90 14.94 -4.18 -11.80
C CYS A 90 15.91 -3.18 -11.15
N ASN A 91 17.10 -3.05 -11.73
CA ASN A 91 18.10 -2.07 -11.28
C ASN A 91 17.86 -0.71 -11.94
N LEU A 92 16.81 -0.01 -11.54
CA LEU A 92 16.59 1.36 -12.00
C LEU A 92 17.54 2.30 -11.23
N PRO A 93 18.20 3.25 -11.91
CA PRO A 93 18.89 4.32 -11.20
C PRO A 93 17.86 5.02 -10.31
N ARG A 94 18.09 4.99 -9.00
CA ARG A 94 17.22 5.66 -8.02
C ARG A 94 17.07 7.10 -8.47
N LYS A 95 15.86 7.54 -8.81
CA LYS A 95 15.56 8.98 -8.90
C LYS A 95 15.76 9.55 -7.50
N THR A 96 16.97 10.01 -7.20
CA THR A 96 17.21 10.92 -6.10
C THR A 96 16.35 12.13 -6.39
N LEU A 97 15.20 12.23 -5.70
CA LEU A 97 14.47 13.48 -5.61
C LEU A 97 15.50 14.54 -5.20
N PRO A 98 15.64 15.65 -5.94
CA PRO A 98 16.48 16.73 -5.47
C PRO A 98 15.94 17.13 -4.10
N THR A 99 16.83 17.22 -3.11
CA THR A 99 16.53 17.73 -1.77
C THR A 99 16.07 19.19 -1.89
N VAL A 100 14.82 19.40 -2.29
CA VAL A 100 14.14 20.69 -2.20
C VAL A 100 13.60 20.75 -0.79
N THR A 101 14.40 21.30 0.15
CA THR A 101 13.95 22.08 1.32
C THR A 101 15.12 22.31 2.28
N GLN A 102 16.06 23.17 1.92
CA GLN A 102 16.87 23.87 2.93
C GLN A 102 17.01 25.39 2.65
N GLN A 103 16.54 25.87 1.50
CA GLN A 103 16.69 27.29 1.13
C GLN A 103 15.61 28.21 1.72
N ALA A 104 14.41 27.71 2.01
CA ALA A 104 13.32 28.54 2.53
C ALA A 104 13.52 28.98 4.00
N VAL A 105 14.21 28.18 4.82
CA VAL A 105 14.43 28.49 6.25
C VAL A 105 15.47 29.60 6.45
N GLY A 106 16.52 29.63 5.63
CA GLY A 106 17.61 30.62 5.78
C GLY A 106 17.18 32.06 5.50
N ILE A 107 16.28 32.28 4.53
CA ILE A 107 15.81 33.62 4.14
C ILE A 107 14.96 34.24 5.26
N ALA A 108 14.11 33.45 5.93
CA ALA A 108 13.26 33.95 7.02
C ALA A 108 14.08 34.41 8.25
N VAL A 109 15.14 33.68 8.61
CA VAL A 109 16.01 34.03 9.75
C VAL A 109 16.80 35.31 9.48
N ALA A 110 17.33 35.48 8.26
CA ALA A 110 18.06 36.69 7.89
C ALA A 110 17.16 37.94 7.92
N ALA A 111 15.94 37.84 7.38
CA ALA A 111 14.99 38.94 7.41
C ALA A 111 14.61 39.37 8.84
N ALA A 112 14.36 38.40 9.74
CA ALA A 112 14.04 38.68 11.13
C ALA A 112 15.19 39.37 11.89
N ALA A 113 16.44 38.93 11.66
CA ALA A 113 17.61 39.54 12.29
C ALA A 113 17.84 40.98 11.81
N VAL A 114 17.65 41.25 10.51
CA VAL A 114 17.75 42.60 9.94
C VAL A 114 16.67 43.52 10.51
N ILE A 115 15.42 43.05 10.56
CA ILE A 115 14.31 43.83 11.15
C ILE A 115 14.59 44.12 12.63
N PHE A 116 15.04 43.12 13.40
CA PHE A 116 15.37 43.31 14.81
C PHE A 116 16.49 44.33 15.00
N THR A 117 17.51 44.30 14.15
CA THR A 117 18.64 45.24 14.20
C THR A 117 18.19 46.66 13.90
N ILE A 118 17.37 46.85 12.86
CA ILE A 118 16.80 48.17 12.52
C ILE A 118 15.91 48.69 13.65
N CYS A 119 15.04 47.86 14.23
CA CYS A 119 14.19 48.25 15.35
C CYS A 119 15.00 48.60 16.61
N TYR A 120 16.11 47.91 16.87
CA TYR A 120 17.02 48.23 17.97
C TYR A 120 17.70 49.59 17.75
N GLU A 121 18.21 49.83 16.54
CA GLU A 121 18.88 51.08 16.18
C GLU A 121 17.96 52.30 16.25
N VAL A 122 16.72 52.17 15.76
CA VAL A 122 15.72 53.25 15.86
C VAL A 122 15.38 53.55 17.34
N ARG A 123 15.28 52.52 18.20
CA ARG A 123 15.06 52.72 19.64
C ARG A 123 16.27 53.30 20.36
N ARG A 124 17.48 53.02 19.90
CA ARG A 124 18.73 53.58 20.44
C ARG A 124 18.84 55.08 20.12
N LEU A 125 18.42 55.49 18.93
CA LEU A 125 18.50 56.88 18.46
C LEU A 125 17.31 57.75 18.91
N GLY A 126 16.25 57.15 19.45
CA GLY A 126 15.09 57.85 20.01
C GLY A 126 15.19 58.21 21.50
N LYS A 127 16.40 58.18 22.09
CA LYS A 127 16.69 58.63 23.46
C LYS A 127 17.58 59.86 23.44
#